data_AF-A0A662GCA2-F1
#
_entry.id   AF-A0A662GCA2-F1
#
_cell.length_a   1.000
_cell.length_b   1.000
_cell.length_c   1.000
_cell.angle_alpha   90.00
_cell.angle_beta   90.00
_cell.angle_gamma   90.00
#
_symmetry.space_group_name_H-M   'P 1'
#
loop_
_entity.id
_entity.type
_entity.pdbx_description
1 polymer ?
#
loop_
_entity_poly.entity_id
_entity_poly.type
_entity_poly.pdbx_seq_one_letter_code
_entity_poly.pdbx_strand_id
1 'polypeptide(L)'
;MVGWGRSFWLAIKATIFTVLWMILGGIIIAIGIILFGDPNIINYLITLDFASLSALSMVKLIVSVISLIIGWIIIMFGAMASLIKVVTDESFEEVYRRRYSPPPY
;
A
#
# COMPACT_ATOMS: atom_id res chain seq x y z
N MET A 1 -29.46 11.00 -10.17
CA MET A 1 -28.56 11.11 -8.99
C MET A 1 -28.06 9.73 -8.66
N VAL A 2 -26.76 9.56 -8.40
CA VAL A 2 -26.22 8.25 -7.98
C VAL A 2 -26.90 7.87 -6.67
N GLY A 3 -27.57 6.72 -6.65
CA GLY A 3 -28.23 6.23 -5.44
C GLY A 3 -27.17 5.87 -4.40
N TRP A 4 -27.44 6.19 -3.13
CA TRP A 4 -26.56 5.88 -1.99
C TRP A 4 -26.05 4.43 -1.98
N GLY A 5 -26.87 3.46 -2.43
CA GLY A 5 -26.46 2.06 -2.54
C GLY A 5 -25.31 1.81 -3.52
N ARG A 6 -25.25 2.51 -4.66
CA ARG A 6 -24.16 2.38 -5.65
C ARG A 6 -22.87 3.00 -5.13
N SER A 7 -22.95 4.17 -4.50
CA SER A 7 -21.80 4.82 -3.86
C SER A 7 -21.20 3.95 -2.74
N PHE A 8 -22.04 3.30 -1.93
CA PHE A 8 -21.59 2.39 -0.89
C PHE A 8 -20.89 1.15 -1.47
N TRP A 9 -21.39 0.58 -2.57
CA TRP A 9 -20.77 -0.55 -3.23
C TRP A 9 -19.38 -0.21 -3.81
N LEU A 10 -19.24 0.97 -4.40
CA LEU A 10 -17.95 1.47 -4.90
C LEU A 10 -16.95 1.70 -3.76
N ALA A 11 -17.43 2.24 -2.64
CA ALA A 11 -16.61 2.39 -1.43
C ALA A 11 -16.12 1.02 -0.92
N ILE A 12 -16.99 0.02 -0.83
CA ILE A 12 -16.61 -1.36 -0.44
C ILE A 12 -15.52 -1.89 -1.37
N LYS A 13 -15.68 -1.75 -2.69
CA LYS A 13 -14.66 -2.20 -3.65
C LYS A 13 -13.32 -1.49 -3.42
N ALA A 14 -13.33 -0.17 -3.28
CA ALA A 14 -12.12 0.59 -2.98
C ALA A 14 -11.45 0.07 -1.70
N THR A 15 -12.23 -0.10 -0.63
CA THR A 15 -11.73 -0.61 0.65
C THR A 15 -11.12 -2.00 0.54
N ILE A 16 -11.76 -2.94 -0.17
CA ILE A 16 -11.23 -4.30 -0.36
C ILE A 16 -9.86 -4.24 -1.05
N PHE A 17 -9.73 -3.46 -2.12
CA PHE A 17 -8.45 -3.34 -2.81
C PHE A 17 -7.40 -2.63 -1.96
N THR A 18 -7.75 -1.59 -1.20
CA THR A 18 -6.85 -0.96 -0.23
C THR A 18 -6.36 -1.97 0.82
N VAL A 19 -7.24 -2.83 1.32
CA VAL A 19 -6.87 -3.90 2.25
C VAL A 19 -5.90 -4.89 1.60
N LEU A 20 -6.10 -5.27 0.35
CA LEU A 20 -5.16 -6.14 -0.37
C LEU A 20 -3.77 -5.51 -0.49
N TRP A 21 -3.68 -4.22 -0.79
CA TRP A 21 -2.40 -3.50 -0.82
C TRP A 21 -1.74 -3.40 0.55
N MET A 22 -2.53 -3.20 1.62
CA MET A 22 -2.04 -3.23 3.01
C MET A 22 -1.47 -4.60 3.37
N ILE A 23 -2.10 -5.70 2.94
CA ILE A 23 -1.59 -7.05 3.17
C ILE A 23 -0.28 -7.25 2.40
N LEU A 24 -0.25 -6.95 1.11
CA LEU A 24 0.93 -7.14 0.26
C LEU A 24 2.13 -6.32 0.75
N GLY A 25 1.94 -5.02 0.97
CA GLY A 25 3.00 -4.17 1.51
C GLY A 25 3.35 -4.52 2.95
N GLY A 26 2.36 -4.94 3.75
CA GLY A 26 2.55 -5.41 5.12
C GLY A 26 3.44 -6.65 5.22
N ILE A 27 3.31 -7.61 4.30
CA ILE A 27 4.20 -8.78 4.23
C ILE A 27 5.65 -8.34 3.97
N ILE A 28 5.86 -7.40 3.04
CA ILE A 28 7.19 -6.90 2.70
C ILE A 28 7.80 -6.13 3.90
N ILE A 29 6.99 -5.30 4.57
CA ILE A 29 7.39 -4.59 5.79
C ILE A 29 7.76 -5.59 6.89
N ALA A 30 6.96 -6.65 7.09
CA ALA A 30 7.21 -7.65 8.11
C ALA A 30 8.56 -8.34 7.91
N ILE A 31 8.92 -8.68 6.66
CA ILE A 31 10.26 -9.21 6.34
C ILE A 31 11.35 -8.21 6.74
N GLY A 32 11.16 -6.92 6.43
CA GLY A 32 12.08 -5.86 6.84
C GLY A 32 12.25 -5.79 8.37
N ILE A 33 11.14 -5.78 9.11
CA ILE A 33 11.15 -5.73 10.58
C ILE A 33 11.87 -6.95 11.18
N ILE A 34 11.63 -8.15 10.66
CA ILE A 34 12.29 -9.38 11.14
C ILE A 34 13.80 -9.29 10.94
N LEU A 35 14.25 -8.78 9.78
CA LEU A 35 15.67 -8.59 9.50
C LEU A 35 16.30 -7.47 10.34
N PHE A 36 15.54 -6.42 10.67
CA PHE A 36 15.96 -5.34 11.55
C PHE A 36 16.12 -5.79 13.01
N GLY A 37 15.32 -6.77 13.44
CA GLY A 37 15.30 -7.31 14.80
C GLY A 37 16.53 -8.15 15.18
N ASP A 38 17.57 -8.22 14.34
CA ASP A 38 18.82 -8.91 14.65
C ASP A 38 19.48 -8.26 15.89
N PRO A 39 19.78 -9.02 16.96
CA PRO A 39 20.38 -8.49 18.18
C PRO A 39 21.69 -7.74 17.94
N ASN A 40 22.47 -8.12 16.92
CA ASN A 40 23.71 -7.43 16.58
C ASN A 40 23.45 -6.04 16.00
N ILE A 41 22.38 -5.89 15.21
CA ILE A 41 21.95 -4.60 14.65
C ILE A 41 21.41 -3.71 15.77
N ILE A 42 20.58 -4.26 16.65
CA ILE A 42 20.01 -3.53 17.79
C ILE A 42 21.13 -3.03 18.72
N ASN A 43 22.09 -3.89 19.06
CA ASN A 43 23.22 -3.51 19.91
C ASN A 43 24.05 -2.41 19.26
N TYR A 44 24.38 -2.54 17.98
CA TYR A 44 25.06 -1.47 17.26
C TYR A 44 24.32 -0.12 17.33
N LEU A 45 23.00 -0.11 17.16
CA LEU A 45 22.22 1.13 17.21
C LEU A 45 22.23 1.79 18.60
N ILE A 46 22.36 1.00 19.67
CA ILE A 46 22.37 1.48 21.05
C ILE A 46 23.77 1.94 21.46
N THR A 47 24.81 1.17 21.12
CA THR A 47 26.18 1.39 21.60
C THR A 47 27.08 2.11 20.61
N LEU A 48 26.65 2.24 19.34
CA LEU A 48 27.45 2.72 18.21
C LEU A 48 28.77 1.96 18.03
N ASP A 49 28.82 0.71 18.51
CA ASP A 49 30.01 -0.13 18.40
C ASP A 49 30.06 -0.88 17.08
N PHE A 50 30.92 -0.41 16.19
CA PHE A 50 31.18 -1.01 14.88
C PHE A 50 31.91 -2.36 14.96
N ALA A 51 32.56 -2.69 16.08
CA ALA A 51 33.25 -3.96 16.25
C ALA A 51 32.26 -5.15 16.33
N SER A 52 31.02 -4.88 16.75
CA SER A 52 29.94 -5.87 16.84
C SER A 52 29.27 -6.20 15.49
N LEU A 53 29.59 -5.45 14.43
CA LEU A 53 28.93 -5.55 13.13
C LEU A 53 29.67 -6.48 12.18
N SER A 54 29.04 -7.61 11.88
CA SER A 54 29.47 -8.47 10.78
C SER A 54 29.04 -7.88 9.43
N ALA A 55 29.77 -8.22 8.34
CA ALA A 55 29.37 -7.86 6.97
C ALA A 55 27.94 -8.35 6.64
N LEU A 56 27.54 -9.51 7.16
CA LEU A 56 26.18 -10.04 7.02
C LEU A 56 25.13 -9.17 7.71
N SER A 57 25.45 -8.64 8.90
CA SER A 57 24.57 -7.72 9.65
C SER A 57 24.36 -6.40 8.92
N MET A 58 25.40 -5.87 8.26
CA MET A 58 25.25 -4.68 7.40
C MET A 58 24.33 -4.94 6.21
N VAL A 59 24.48 -6.08 5.53
CA VAL A 59 23.60 -6.44 4.41
C VAL A 59 22.16 -6.57 4.88
N LYS A 60 21.91 -7.23 6.02
CA LYS A 60 20.58 -7.33 6.62
C LYS A 60 19.97 -5.97 6.94
N LEU A 61 20.75 -5.04 7.48
CA LEU A 61 20.30 -3.68 7.79
C LEU A 61 19.85 -2.95 6.52
N ILE A 62 20.68 -2.98 5.47
CA ILE A 62 20.37 -2.33 4.19
C ILE A 62 19.11 -2.94 3.57
N VAL A 63 19.04 -4.27 3.50
CA VAL A 63 17.88 -4.99 2.95
C VAL A 63 16.62 -4.66 3.75
N SER A 64 16.70 -4.64 5.09
CA SER A 64 15.60 -4.25 5.96
C SER A 64 15.07 -2.87 5.62
N VAL A 65 15.94 -1.85 5.56
CA VAL A 65 15.54 -0.46 5.27
C VAL A 65 14.87 -0.36 3.90
N ILE A 66 15.45 -1.01 2.88
CA ILE A 66 14.89 -1.02 1.53
C ILE A 66 13.52 -1.71 1.52
N SER A 67 13.38 -2.87 2.18
CA SER A 67 12.10 -3.58 2.27
C SER A 67 11.03 -2.73 2.95
N LEU A 68 11.35 -2.02 4.04
CA LEU A 68 10.42 -1.11 4.71
C LEU A 68 9.94 0.00 3.76
N ILE A 69 10.87 0.64 3.05
CA ILE A 69 10.54 1.72 2.10
C ILE A 69 9.66 1.19 0.96
N ILE A 70 10.03 0.07 0.34
CA ILE A 70 9.27 -0.53 -0.76
C ILE A 70 7.86 -0.92 -0.30
N GLY A 71 7.74 -1.54 0.88
CA GLY A 71 6.44 -1.91 1.42
C GLY A 71 5.53 -0.70 1.64
N TRP A 72 6.05 0.40 2.19
CA TRP A 72 5.30 1.65 2.31
C TRP A 72 4.88 2.25 0.96
N ILE A 73 5.77 2.24 -0.02
CA ILE A 73 5.47 2.68 -1.39
C ILE A 73 4.30 1.86 -1.96
N ILE A 74 4.35 0.53 -1.84
CA ILE A 74 3.29 -0.35 -2.36
C ILE A 74 1.94 -0.04 -1.70
N ILE A 75 1.91 0.18 -0.39
CA ILE A 75 0.67 0.51 0.32
C ILE A 75 0.10 1.84 -0.20
N MET A 76 0.94 2.89 -0.23
CA MET A 76 0.49 4.24 -0.60
C MET A 76 0.06 4.32 -2.06
N PHE A 77 0.91 3.86 -2.98
CA PHE A 77 0.63 3.91 -4.41
C PHE A 77 -0.47 2.92 -4.81
N GLY A 78 -0.51 1.73 -4.19
CA GLY A 78 -1.57 0.75 -4.41
C GLY A 78 -2.93 1.29 -3.99
N ALA A 79 -3.04 1.87 -2.79
CA ALA A 79 -4.27 2.49 -2.31
C ALA A 79 -4.71 3.65 -3.21
N MET A 80 -3.78 4.52 -3.62
CA MET A 80 -4.06 5.63 -4.54
C MET A 80 -4.57 5.12 -5.90
N ALA A 81 -3.91 4.10 -6.47
CA ALA A 81 -4.32 3.51 -7.74
C ALA A 81 -5.74 2.92 -7.66
N SER A 82 -6.09 2.26 -6.57
CA SER A 82 -7.45 1.74 -6.35
C SER A 82 -8.50 2.85 -6.30
N LEU A 83 -8.21 3.97 -5.64
CA LEU A 83 -9.10 5.12 -5.60
C LEU A 83 -9.27 5.75 -6.99
N ILE A 84 -8.17 6.00 -7.70
CA ILE A 84 -8.19 6.55 -9.06
C ILE A 84 -9.02 5.65 -9.98
N LYS A 85 -8.86 4.32 -9.87
CA LYS A 85 -9.60 3.36 -10.68
C LYS A 85 -11.10 3.44 -10.44
N VAL A 86 -11.53 3.45 -9.17
CA VAL A 86 -12.95 3.54 -8.80
C VAL A 86 -13.57 4.86 -9.25
N VAL A 87 -12.87 5.99 -9.05
CA VAL A 87 -13.34 7.31 -9.48
C VAL A 87 -13.45 7.40 -10.99
N THR A 88 -12.46 6.87 -11.71
CA THR A 88 -12.42 6.90 -13.18
C THR A 88 -13.56 6.06 -13.75
N ASP A 89 -13.75 4.84 -13.26
CA ASP A 89 -14.81 3.95 -13.74
C ASP A 89 -16.20 4.54 -13.50
N GLU A 90 -16.45 5.17 -12.34
CA GLU A 90 -17.73 5.83 -12.07
C GLU A 90 -17.93 7.09 -12.91
N SER A 91 -16.88 7.89 -13.11
CA SER A 91 -16.95 9.09 -13.95
C SER A 91 -17.29 8.74 -15.40
N PHE A 92 -16.68 7.68 -15.95
CA PHE A 92 -17.00 7.20 -17.28
C PHE A 92 -18.44 6.71 -17.38
N GLU A 93 -18.92 5.96 -16.40
CA GLU A 93 -20.30 5.46 -16.46
C GLU A 93 -21.33 6.58 -16.30
N GLU A 94 -21.08 7.59 -15.47
CA GLU A 94 -21.95 8.77 -15.39
C GLU A 94 -22.02 9.52 -16.73
N VAL A 95 -20.88 9.76 -17.38
CA VAL A 95 -20.83 10.42 -18.69
C VAL A 95 -21.57 9.61 -19.74
N TYR A 96 -21.34 8.30 -19.78
CA TYR A 96 -22.02 7.40 -20.71
C TYR A 96 -23.53 7.41 -20.48
N ARG A 97 -23.97 7.27 -19.23
CA ARG A 97 -25.38 7.25 -18.87
C ARG A 97 -26.07 8.56 -19.23
N ARG A 98 -25.44 9.72 -18.99
CA ARG A 98 -25.99 11.04 -19.38
C ARG A 98 -26.05 11.22 -20.90
N ARG A 99 -25.08 10.69 -21.65
CA ARG A 99 -25.01 10.83 -23.11
C ARG A 99 -26.00 9.94 -23.87
N TYR A 100 -26.30 8.76 -23.33
CA TYR A 100 -27.16 7.77 -23.98
C TYR A 100 -28.52 7.57 -23.29
N SER A 101 -28.85 8.36 -22.27
CA SER A 101 -30.21 8.37 -21.73
C SER A 101 -31.16 8.98 -22.78
N PRO A 102 -32.23 8.27 -23.20
CA PRO A 102 -33.21 8.84 -24.11
C PRO A 102 -33.85 10.08 -23.48
N PRO A 103 -34.22 11.10 -24.28
CA PRO A 103 -34.89 12.28 -23.76
C PRO A 103 -36.18 11.87 -23.02
N PRO A 104 -36.50 12.53 -21.89
CA PRO A 104 -37.74 12.24 -21.19
C PRO A 104 -38.92 12.61 -22.11
N TYR A 105 -39.70 11.61 -22.52
CA TYR A 105 -41.00 11.80 -23.15
C TYR A 105 -42.04 12.12 -22.08
#